data_AF-A0A3A4W6M7-F1
#
_entry.id   AF-A0A3A4W6M7-F1
#
_cell.length_a   1.000
_cell.length_b   1.000
_cell.length_c   1.000
_cell.angle_alpha   90.00
_cell.angle_beta   90.00
_cell.angle_gamma   90.00
#
_symmetry.space_group_name_H-M   'P 1'
#
loop_
_entity.id
_entity.type
_entity.pdbx_description
1 polymer ?
#
loop_
_entity_poly.entity_id
_entity_poly.type
_entity_poly.pdbx_seq_one_letter_code
_entity_poly.pdbx_strand_id
1 'polypeptide(L)'
;MEKIMDHETESELAEKYAHRFGQIATDLGFVTSDQVRKALDEQISNTLSARLRPRKLIGEILFENGWMTLKQIETVLAELFK
;
A
#
# COMPACT_ATOMS: atom_id res chain seq x y z
N MET A 1 33.71 7.85 10.53
CA MET A 1 32.69 6.85 10.89
C MET A 1 31.46 7.23 10.10
N GLU A 2 31.24 6.51 9.01
CA GLU A 2 30.19 6.75 8.02
C GLU A 2 28.82 6.65 8.70
N LYS A 3 27.92 7.59 8.38
CA LYS A 3 26.58 7.68 8.95
C LYS A 3 25.91 6.31 8.85
N ILE A 4 25.47 5.76 9.97
CA ILE A 4 24.52 4.65 10.01
C ILE A 4 23.27 5.20 9.32
N MET A 5 23.07 4.78 8.07
CA MET A 5 21.91 5.09 7.26
C MET A 5 20.76 4.28 7.87
N ASP A 6 19.72 4.97 8.34
CA ASP A 6 18.46 4.31 8.72
C ASP A 6 17.95 3.54 7.50
N HIS A 7 18.20 2.23 7.46
CA HIS A 7 17.63 1.36 6.45
C HIS A 7 16.16 1.13 6.82
N GLU A 8 15.29 2.12 6.51
CA GLU A 8 13.84 1.88 6.49
C GLU A 8 13.61 0.65 5.58
N THR A 9 13.04 -0.41 6.14
CA THR A 9 12.73 -1.63 5.39
C THR A 9 11.65 -1.33 4.34
N GLU A 10 11.62 -2.10 3.26
CA GLU A 10 10.57 -1.98 2.22
C GLU A 10 9.16 -2.03 2.81
N SER A 11 8.97 -2.78 3.90
CA SER A 11 7.69 -2.86 4.60
C SER A 11 7.35 -1.59 5.39
N GLU A 12 8.32 -0.94 6.02
CA GLU A 12 8.08 0.31 6.76
C GLU A 12 7.73 1.44 5.79
N LEU A 13 8.40 1.49 4.65
CA LEU A 13 8.06 2.39 3.54
C LEU A 13 6.64 2.11 3.03
N ALA A 14 6.30 0.84 2.83
CA ALA A 14 4.95 0.46 2.38
C ALA A 14 3.85 0.90 3.35
N GLU A 15 4.03 0.70 4.65
CA GLU A 15 3.08 1.14 5.68
C GLU A 15 2.97 2.67 5.72
N LYS A 16 4.12 3.37 5.65
CA LYS A 16 4.19 4.84 5.62
C LYS A 16 3.43 5.45 4.45
N TYR A 17 3.50 4.82 3.27
CA TYR A 17 2.84 5.33 2.07
C TYR A 17 1.42 4.79 1.84
N ALA A 18 0.99 3.76 2.57
CA ALA A 18 -0.30 3.11 2.34
C ALA A 18 -1.49 4.08 2.42
N HIS A 19 -1.49 4.98 3.41
CA HIS A 19 -2.55 5.99 3.55
C HIS A 19 -2.57 6.98 2.38
N ARG A 20 -1.41 7.47 1.94
CA ARG A 20 -1.32 8.43 0.83
C ARG A 20 -1.68 7.75 -0.50
N PHE A 21 -1.27 6.50 -0.69
CA PHE A 21 -1.71 5.68 -1.82
C PHE A 21 -3.24 5.59 -1.85
N GLY A 22 -3.87 5.21 -0.73
CA GLY A 22 -5.33 5.09 -0.62
C GLY A 22 -6.07 6.40 -0.89
N GLN A 23 -5.53 7.54 -0.40
CA GLN A 23 -6.09 8.86 -0.65
C GLN A 23 -6.06 9.19 -2.15
N ILE A 24 -4.90 9.06 -2.80
CA ILE A 24 -4.76 9.31 -4.25
C ILE A 24 -5.70 8.41 -5.06
N ALA A 25 -5.78 7.12 -4.71
CA ALA A 25 -6.65 6.17 -5.40
C ALA A 25 -8.14 6.53 -5.26
N THR A 26 -8.54 7.10 -4.11
CA THR A 26 -9.89 7.62 -3.89
C THR A 26 -10.14 8.91 -4.68
N ASP A 27 -9.18 9.84 -4.67
CA ASP A 27 -9.28 11.12 -5.39
C ASP A 27 -9.38 10.93 -6.90
N LEU A 28 -8.72 9.90 -7.43
CA LEU A 28 -8.81 9.48 -8.84
C LEU A 28 -10.09 8.68 -9.17
N GLY A 29 -10.91 8.37 -8.17
CA GLY A 29 -12.16 7.62 -8.34
C GLY A 29 -11.97 6.13 -8.69
N PHE A 30 -10.78 5.57 -8.46
CA PHE A 30 -10.51 4.15 -8.74
C PHE A 30 -11.10 3.23 -7.68
N VAL A 31 -11.16 3.70 -6.45
CA VAL A 31 -11.68 2.97 -5.28
C VAL A 31 -12.51 3.90 -4.40
N THR A 32 -13.33 3.31 -3.56
CA THR A 32 -14.06 4.00 -2.50
C THR A 32 -13.26 4.03 -1.20
N SER A 33 -13.57 4.97 -0.31
CA SER A 33 -12.94 5.03 1.02
C SER A 33 -13.17 3.76 1.85
N ASP A 34 -14.31 3.07 1.68
CA ASP A 34 -14.57 1.80 2.38
C ASP A 34 -13.68 0.66 1.86
N GLN A 35 -13.42 0.61 0.55
CA GLN A 35 -12.47 -0.34 -0.04
C GLN A 35 -11.03 -0.07 0.43
N VAL A 36 -10.63 1.20 0.49
CA VAL A 36 -9.32 1.58 1.04
C VAL A 36 -9.19 1.17 2.50
N ARG A 37 -10.21 1.45 3.33
CA ARG A 37 -10.23 1.05 4.74
C ARG A 37 -10.09 -0.47 4.89
N LYS A 38 -10.87 -1.25 4.14
CA LYS A 38 -10.79 -2.73 4.15
C LYS A 38 -9.40 -3.23 3.76
N ALA A 39 -8.78 -2.63 2.75
CA ALA A 39 -7.44 -3.02 2.32
C ALA A 39 -6.37 -2.68 3.37
N LEU A 40 -6.48 -1.53 4.05
CA LEU A 40 -5.61 -1.16 5.17
C LEU A 40 -5.77 -2.12 6.36
N ASP A 41 -7.01 -2.46 6.71
CA ASP A 41 -7.32 -3.42 7.78
C ASP A 41 -6.69 -4.80 7.48
N GLU A 42 -6.79 -5.27 6.22
CA GLU A 42 -6.15 -6.51 5.77
C GLU A 42 -4.62 -6.43 5.80
N GLN A 43 -4.04 -5.31 5.37
CA GLN A 43 -2.60 -5.09 5.40
C GLN A 43 -2.04 -5.20 6.83
N ILE A 44 -2.71 -4.57 7.80
CA ILE A 44 -2.34 -4.61 9.23
C ILE A 44 -2.52 -6.03 9.80
N SER A 45 -3.63 -6.70 9.49
CA SER A 45 -3.89 -8.07 9.95
C SER A 45 -2.83 -9.06 9.42
N ASN A 46 -2.36 -8.86 8.18
CA ASN A 46 -1.30 -9.67 7.59
C ASN A 46 0.06 -9.39 8.23
N THR A 47 0.34 -8.17 8.69
CA THR A 47 1.57 -7.83 9.43
C THR A 47 1.73 -8.65 10.71
N LEU A 48 0.65 -8.97 11.42
CA LEU A 48 0.69 -9.81 12.63
C LEU A 48 1.03 -11.28 12.33
N SER A 49 0.75 -11.75 11.12
CA SER A 49 1.02 -13.13 10.65
C SER A 49 2.30 -13.25 9.82
N ALA A 50 3.08 -12.16 9.69
CA ALA A 50 4.20 -12.02 8.76
C ALA A 50 5.35 -13.03 8.96
N ARG A 51 5.39 -13.79 10.07
CA ARG A 51 6.33 -14.91 10.24
C ARG A 51 6.08 -16.06 9.25
N LEU A 52 4.89 -16.16 8.66
CA LEU A 52 4.46 -17.31 7.84
C LEU A 52 4.09 -16.95 6.39
N ARG A 53 3.94 -15.65 6.07
CA ARG A 53 3.52 -15.15 4.75
C ARG A 53 4.21 -13.81 4.44
N PRO A 54 4.55 -13.51 3.17
CA PRO A 54 4.95 -12.18 2.74
C PRO A 54 3.88 -11.14 3.11
N ARG A 55 4.32 -9.95 3.53
CA ARG A 55 3.40 -8.82 3.80
C ARG A 55 2.86 -8.32 2.46
N LYS A 56 1.54 -8.32 2.29
CA LYS A 56 0.89 -7.74 1.12
C LYS A 56 0.89 -6.22 1.21
N LEU A 57 1.13 -5.56 0.09
CA LEU A 57 0.99 -4.12 -0.06
C LEU A 57 -0.48 -3.75 -0.30
N ILE A 58 -0.88 -2.53 0.06
CA ILE A 58 -2.26 -2.06 -0.20
C ILE A 58 -2.65 -2.19 -1.68
N GLY A 59 -1.74 -1.88 -2.61
CA GLY A 59 -2.00 -2.01 -4.05
C GLY A 59 -2.25 -3.46 -4.47
N GLU A 60 -1.53 -4.42 -3.89
CA GLU A 60 -1.73 -5.86 -4.15
C GLU A 60 -3.09 -6.33 -3.63
N ILE A 61 -3.46 -5.90 -2.42
CA ILE A 61 -4.76 -6.23 -1.82
C ILE A 61 -5.91 -5.68 -2.67
N LEU A 62 -5.80 -4.43 -3.12
CA LEU A 62 -6.79 -3.79 -3.99
C LEU A 62 -6.90 -4.49 -5.36
N PHE A 63 -5.78 -5.01 -5.88
CA PHE A 63 -5.76 -5.80 -7.12
C PHE A 63 -6.41 -7.17 -6.95
N GLU A 64 -6.03 -7.93 -5.93
CA GLU A 64 -6.57 -9.27 -5.66
C GLU A 64 -8.08 -9.26 -5.39
N ASN A 65 -8.58 -8.20 -4.75
CA ASN A 65 -10.02 -7.99 -4.54
C ASN A 65 -10.76 -7.51 -5.82
N GLY A 66 -10.05 -7.26 -6.92
CA GLY A 66 -10.61 -6.76 -8.18
C GLY A 66 -11.10 -5.31 -8.10
N TRP A 67 -10.67 -4.55 -7.10
CA TRP A 67 -11.06 -3.15 -6.92
C TRP A 67 -10.18 -2.20 -7.73
N MET A 68 -8.97 -2.63 -8.09
CA MET A 68 -8.09 -1.90 -8.98
C MET A 68 -7.45 -2.81 -10.03
N THR A 69 -7.17 -2.24 -11.19
CA THR A 69 -6.31 -2.85 -12.22
C THR A 69 -4.84 -2.47 -11.99
N LEU A 70 -3.92 -3.25 -12.58
CA LEU A 70 -2.49 -2.90 -12.58
C LEU A 70 -2.25 -1.49 -13.13
N LYS A 71 -3.00 -1.09 -14.17
CA LYS A 71 -2.83 0.24 -14.78
C LYS A 71 -3.21 1.38 -13.85
N GLN A 72 -4.27 1.19 -13.05
CA GLN A 72 -4.68 2.16 -12.04
C GLN A 72 -3.66 2.23 -10.91
N ILE A 73 -3.08 1.09 -10.50
CA ILE A 73 -2.02 1.03 -9.49
C ILE A 73 -0.78 1.80 -9.97
N GLU A 74 -0.31 1.55 -11.21
CA GLU A 74 0.80 2.30 -11.81
C GLU A 74 0.55 3.81 -11.79
N THR A 75 -0.68 4.22 -12.07
CA THR A 75 -1.08 5.63 -12.07
C THR A 75 -0.98 6.23 -10.66
N VAL A 76 -1.48 5.53 -9.65
CA VAL A 76 -1.38 5.97 -8.25
C VAL A 76 0.07 6.04 -7.79
N LEU A 77 0.91 5.05 -8.15
CA LEU A 77 2.33 5.06 -7.83
C LEU A 77 3.04 6.25 -8.48
N ALA A 78 2.72 6.56 -9.74
CA ALA A 78 3.27 7.72 -10.43
C ALA A 78 2.90 9.03 -9.72
N GLU A 79 1.67 9.19 -9.24
CA GLU A 79 1.25 10.38 -8.45
C GLU A 79 1.89 10.43 -7.06
N LEU A 80 2.10 9.27 -6.42
CA LEU A 80 2.66 9.18 -5.07
C LEU A 80 4.12 9.66 -4.98
N PHE A 81 4.90 9.39 -6.03
CA PHE A 81 6.34 9.72 -6.12
C PHE A 81 6.64 10.98 -6.94
N LYS A 82 5.63 11.77 -7.30
CA LYS A 82 5.83 13.17 -7.70
C LYS A 82 6.21 14.02 -6.50
#